data_AF-A0A3Q3IRP6-F1
#
_entry.id   AF-A0A3Q3IRP6-F1
#
_cell.length_a   1.000
_cell.length_b   1.000
_cell.length_c   1.000
_cell.angle_alpha   90.00
_cell.angle_beta   90.00
_cell.angle_gamma   90.00
#
_symmetry.space_group_name_H-M   'P 1'
#
loop_
_entity.id
_entity.type
_entity.pdbx_description
1 polymer ?
#
loop_
_entity_poly.entity_id
_entity_poly.type
_entity_poly.pdbx_seq_one_letter_code
_entity_poly.pdbx_strand_id
1 'polypeptide(L)'
;MGRRSTSSTKSGKFMNPTDQARKEARKRELKKNKKQRMMVRAAVLKMKDPRQIIRDMEKLDEMEFNPVQQPLLNEKVLRDKRKKLRETFERIVHLYERENPDTYKELRKLELDYETKRGQLALYFDSVKVCLFVWMTQPWTWEEIGTVAVTVTEIGMIWTTTTATLRRTVKKSEMKWGAVTRE
;
A
#
# COMPACT_ATOMS: atom_id res chain seq x y z
N MET A 1 -34.79 21.38 -13.85
CA MET A 1 -36.00 20.94 -13.10
C MET A 1 -36.80 22.18 -12.68
N GLY A 2 -38.01 22.36 -13.22
CA GLY A 2 -38.80 23.58 -13.04
C GLY A 2 -39.28 23.81 -11.60
N ARG A 3 -39.17 25.06 -11.15
CA ARG A 3 -39.57 25.53 -9.81
C ARG A 3 -41.08 25.79 -9.81
N ARG A 4 -41.89 24.82 -9.37
CA ARG A 4 -43.35 25.00 -9.23
C ARG A 4 -43.69 26.06 -8.16
N SER A 5 -44.71 26.88 -8.42
CA SER A 5 -45.21 27.88 -7.48
C SER A 5 -45.77 27.20 -6.21
N THR A 6 -45.52 27.81 -5.05
CA THR A 6 -45.89 27.23 -3.75
C THR A 6 -47.38 27.37 -3.41
N SER A 7 -48.15 28.09 -4.22
CA SER A 7 -49.57 28.39 -4.00
C SER A 7 -50.54 27.46 -4.74
N SER A 8 -50.04 26.64 -5.68
CA SER A 8 -50.86 25.78 -6.52
C SER A 8 -50.65 24.28 -6.23
N THR A 9 -51.68 23.48 -6.46
CA THR A 9 -51.63 22.02 -6.31
C THR A 9 -50.87 21.35 -7.48
N LYS A 10 -50.61 20.04 -7.38
CA LYS A 10 -49.95 19.26 -8.46
C LYS A 10 -50.70 19.33 -9.80
N SER A 11 -52.00 19.65 -9.76
CA SER A 11 -52.90 19.79 -10.92
C SER A 11 -53.12 21.25 -11.36
N GLY A 12 -52.45 22.24 -10.76
CA GLY A 12 -52.66 23.65 -11.10
C GLY A 12 -53.80 24.34 -10.35
N LYS A 13 -54.66 23.60 -9.64
CA LYS A 13 -55.79 24.16 -8.86
C LYS A 13 -55.30 24.95 -7.66
N PHE A 14 -56.03 26.02 -7.31
CA PHE A 14 -55.80 26.82 -6.10
C PHE A 14 -55.83 25.93 -4.86
N MET A 15 -54.85 26.12 -3.98
CA MET A 15 -54.71 25.31 -2.78
C MET A 15 -55.48 25.92 -1.62
N ASN A 16 -56.14 25.09 -0.81
CA ASN A 16 -56.87 25.52 0.39
C ASN A 16 -55.98 26.39 1.30
N PRO A 17 -56.45 27.57 1.78
CA PRO A 17 -55.67 28.45 2.65
C PRO A 17 -55.13 27.75 3.91
N THR A 18 -55.86 26.77 4.47
CA THR A 18 -55.41 25.98 5.64
C THR A 18 -54.21 25.09 5.28
N ASP A 19 -54.23 24.47 4.10
CA ASP A 19 -53.11 23.63 3.64
C ASP A 19 -51.90 24.45 3.20
N GLN A 20 -52.11 25.68 2.73
CA GLN A 20 -51.02 26.63 2.51
C GLN A 20 -50.31 26.95 3.83
N ALA A 21 -51.05 27.30 4.88
CA ALA A 21 -50.49 27.58 6.21
C ALA A 21 -49.71 26.37 6.77
N ARG A 22 -50.24 25.15 6.64
CA ARG A 22 -49.53 23.92 7.03
C ARG A 22 -48.24 23.69 6.23
N LYS A 23 -48.28 23.89 4.91
CA LYS A 23 -47.08 23.75 4.05
C LYS A 23 -46.03 24.80 4.38
N GLU A 24 -46.42 26.01 4.68
CA GLU A 24 -45.50 27.06 5.13
C GLU A 24 -44.87 26.73 6.48
N ALA A 25 -45.67 26.27 7.45
CA ALA A 25 -45.16 25.82 8.74
C ALA A 25 -44.13 24.69 8.59
N ARG A 26 -44.46 23.65 7.80
CA ARG A 26 -43.53 22.55 7.49
C ARG A 26 -42.26 23.03 6.78
N LYS A 27 -42.37 24.01 5.87
CA LYS A 27 -41.20 24.58 5.19
C LYS A 27 -40.29 25.36 6.16
N ARG A 28 -40.87 26.11 7.11
CA ARG A 28 -40.11 26.79 8.17
C ARG A 28 -39.42 25.77 9.08
N GLU A 29 -40.11 24.70 9.44
CA GLU A 29 -39.57 23.60 10.24
C GLU A 29 -38.44 22.85 9.52
N LEU A 30 -38.62 22.49 8.24
CA LEU A 30 -37.59 21.86 7.42
C LEU A 30 -36.34 22.74 7.28
N LYS A 31 -36.51 24.07 7.20
CA LYS A 31 -35.37 25.00 7.21
C LYS A 31 -34.64 24.99 8.55
N LYS A 32 -35.35 24.95 9.70
CA LYS A 32 -34.74 24.81 11.03
C LYS A 32 -33.96 23.50 11.14
N ASN A 33 -34.57 22.39 10.76
CA ASN A 33 -33.92 21.07 10.72
C ASN A 33 -32.68 21.06 9.82
N LYS A 34 -32.73 21.70 8.64
CA LYS A 34 -31.56 21.80 7.75
C LYS A 34 -30.43 22.59 8.42
N LYS A 35 -30.72 23.71 9.07
CA LYS A 35 -29.72 24.49 9.83
C LYS A 35 -29.12 23.68 10.97
N GLN A 36 -29.96 22.99 11.75
CA GLN A 36 -29.51 22.12 12.83
C GLN A 36 -28.59 21.02 12.31
N ARG A 37 -28.94 20.34 11.21
CA ARG A 37 -28.07 19.34 10.58
C ARG A 37 -26.73 19.92 10.16
N MET A 38 -26.69 21.15 9.63
CA MET A 38 -25.43 21.81 9.27
C MET A 38 -24.59 22.14 10.51
N MET A 39 -25.20 22.63 11.59
CA MET A 39 -24.52 22.89 12.86
C MET A 39 -23.97 21.61 13.48
N VAL A 40 -24.78 20.55 13.54
CA VAL A 40 -24.35 19.23 14.03
C VAL A 40 -23.20 18.68 13.18
N ARG A 41 -23.26 18.80 11.85
CA ARG A 41 -22.17 18.37 10.96
C ARG A 41 -20.87 19.12 11.24
N ALA A 42 -20.93 20.43 11.45
CA ALA A 42 -19.77 21.25 11.79
C ALA A 42 -19.20 20.87 13.16
N ALA A 43 -20.05 20.68 14.17
CA ALA A 43 -19.64 20.28 15.51
C ALA A 43 -18.96 18.90 15.52
N VAL A 44 -19.54 17.91 14.83
CA VAL A 44 -18.97 16.56 14.68
C VAL A 44 -17.60 16.60 13.99
N LEU A 45 -17.40 17.51 13.03
CA LEU A 45 -16.10 17.70 12.38
C LEU A 45 -15.06 18.30 13.33
N LYS A 46 -15.44 19.25 14.20
CA LYS A 46 -14.54 19.84 15.20
C LYS A 46 -14.10 18.87 16.29
N MET A 47 -14.93 17.89 16.62
CA MET A 47 -14.61 16.86 17.63
C MET A 47 -13.63 15.80 17.13
N LYS A 48 -13.32 15.76 15.83
CA LYS A 48 -12.39 14.77 15.26
C LYS A 48 -10.96 15.29 15.34
N ASP A 49 -10.07 14.45 15.84
CA ASP A 49 -8.65 14.75 15.85
C ASP A 49 -8.03 14.51 14.46
N PRO A 50 -7.44 15.53 13.82
CA PRO A 50 -6.85 15.38 12.49
C PRO A 50 -5.65 14.43 12.48
N ARG A 51 -4.89 14.38 13.58
CA ARG A 51 -3.76 13.44 13.75
C ARG A 51 -4.23 11.99 13.80
N GLN A 52 -5.42 11.71 14.36
CA GLN A 52 -5.98 10.36 14.36
C GLN A 52 -6.33 9.90 12.95
N ILE A 53 -6.87 10.79 12.11
CA ILE A 53 -7.23 10.47 10.73
C ILE A 53 -6.00 10.08 9.90
N ILE A 54 -4.88 10.79 10.09
CA ILE A 54 -3.61 10.42 9.44
C ILE A 54 -3.16 9.03 9.88
N ARG A 55 -3.18 8.71 11.18
CA ARG A 55 -2.81 7.38 11.70
C ARG A 55 -3.69 6.27 11.12
N ASP A 56 -4.99 6.51 11.01
CA ASP A 56 -5.93 5.56 10.42
C ASP A 56 -5.65 5.34 8.92
N MET A 57 -5.19 6.37 8.20
CA MET A 57 -4.74 6.23 6.80
C MET A 57 -3.42 5.47 6.69
N GLU A 58 -2.42 5.77 7.53
CA GLU A 58 -1.13 5.05 7.57
C GLU A 58 -1.36 3.56 7.83
N LYS A 59 -2.25 3.20 8.77
CA LYS A 59 -2.61 1.82 9.04
C LYS A 59 -3.26 1.10 7.85
N LEU A 60 -4.06 1.79 7.04
CA LEU A 60 -4.62 1.21 5.81
C LEU A 60 -3.54 0.98 4.75
N ASP A 61 -2.55 1.88 4.68
CA ASP A 61 -1.44 1.78 3.73
C ASP A 61 -0.50 0.63 4.10
N GLU A 62 -0.17 0.47 5.39
CA GLU A 62 0.60 -0.68 5.89
C GLU A 62 -0.08 -2.02 5.58
N MET A 63 -1.40 -2.07 5.61
CA MET A 63 -2.17 -3.25 5.23
C MET A 63 -2.17 -3.52 3.71
N GLU A 64 -2.13 -2.48 2.86
CA GLU A 64 -2.10 -2.62 1.39
C GLU A 64 -0.70 -3.01 0.89
N PHE A 65 0.34 -2.40 1.45
CA PHE A 65 1.73 -2.58 1.03
C PHE A 65 2.47 -3.68 1.79
N ASN A 66 1.76 -4.60 2.45
CA ASN A 66 2.40 -5.74 3.11
C ASN A 66 2.87 -6.77 2.07
N PRO A 67 4.21 -7.00 1.93
CA PRO A 67 4.74 -7.94 0.94
C PRO A 67 4.58 -9.41 1.35
N VAL A 68 4.32 -9.68 2.64
CA VAL A 68 4.28 -11.04 3.20
C VAL A 68 2.86 -11.60 3.21
N GLN A 69 1.86 -10.76 3.48
CA GLN A 69 0.46 -11.17 3.58
C GLN A 69 -0.38 -10.42 2.56
N GLN A 70 -1.10 -11.18 1.71
CA GLN A 70 -2.13 -10.58 0.87
C GLN A 70 -3.19 -9.89 1.75
N PRO A 71 -3.62 -8.67 1.40
CA PRO A 71 -4.65 -7.97 2.16
C PRO A 71 -5.91 -8.83 2.26
N LEU A 72 -6.41 -9.04 3.48
CA LEU A 72 -7.68 -9.75 3.73
C LEU A 72 -8.90 -9.02 3.14
N LEU A 73 -8.76 -7.73 2.82
CA LEU A 73 -9.80 -6.87 2.29
C LEU A 73 -9.58 -6.60 0.80
N ASN A 74 -10.66 -6.55 0.04
CA ASN A 74 -10.65 -6.18 -1.38
C ASN A 74 -10.01 -4.78 -1.58
N GLU A 75 -9.07 -4.69 -2.52
CA GLU A 75 -8.38 -3.47 -2.98
C GLU A 75 -9.32 -2.27 -3.16
N LYS A 76 -10.50 -2.50 -3.76
CA LYS A 76 -11.50 -1.46 -3.99
C LYS A 76 -12.01 -0.84 -2.68
N VAL A 77 -12.20 -1.67 -1.64
CA VAL A 77 -12.70 -1.23 -0.34
C VAL A 77 -11.65 -0.42 0.41
N LEU A 78 -10.36 -0.76 0.28
CA LEU A 78 -9.25 0.00 0.87
C LEU A 78 -9.15 1.39 0.23
N ARG A 79 -9.22 1.46 -1.11
CA ARG A 79 -9.24 2.74 -1.84
C ARG A 79 -10.43 3.62 -1.44
N ASP A 80 -11.62 3.04 -1.32
CA ASP A 80 -12.83 3.77 -0.92
C ASP A 80 -12.75 4.27 0.54
N LYS A 81 -12.17 3.49 1.47
CA LYS A 81 -11.94 3.91 2.86
C LYS A 81 -10.92 5.04 2.93
N ARG A 82 -9.80 4.92 2.22
CA ARG A 82 -8.76 5.97 2.13
C ARG A 82 -9.34 7.27 1.58
N LYS A 83 -10.14 7.20 0.51
CA LYS A 83 -10.82 8.36 -0.08
C LYS A 83 -11.72 9.07 0.94
N LYS A 84 -12.52 8.32 1.71
CA LYS A 84 -13.40 8.91 2.74
C LYS A 84 -12.63 9.58 3.88
N LEU A 85 -11.50 9.01 4.29
CA LEU A 85 -10.63 9.63 5.31
C LEU A 85 -10.00 10.92 4.80
N ARG A 86 -9.49 10.92 3.55
CA ARG A 86 -8.95 12.12 2.89
C ARG A 86 -9.99 13.24 2.77
N GLU A 87 -11.19 12.92 2.29
CA GLU A 87 -12.30 13.90 2.23
C GLU A 87 -12.67 14.47 3.61
N THR A 88 -12.53 13.67 4.67
CA THR A 88 -12.78 14.14 6.04
C THR A 88 -11.67 15.06 6.51
N PHE A 89 -10.41 14.73 6.22
CA PHE A 89 -9.25 15.55 6.54
C PHE A 89 -9.28 16.90 5.82
N GLU A 90 -9.56 16.93 4.52
CA GLU A 90 -9.69 18.17 3.73
C GLU A 90 -10.76 19.11 4.30
N ARG A 91 -11.90 18.56 4.73
CA ARG A 91 -12.97 19.36 5.38
C ARG A 91 -12.50 19.96 6.71
N ILE A 92 -11.64 19.27 7.45
CA ILE A 92 -11.06 19.77 8.70
C ILE A 92 -10.03 20.86 8.39
N VAL A 93 -9.16 20.65 7.40
CA VAL A 93 -8.17 21.64 6.94
C VAL A 93 -8.84 22.96 6.55
N HIS A 94 -9.90 22.93 5.75
CA HIS A 94 -10.68 24.13 5.40
C HIS A 94 -11.40 24.79 6.58
N LEU A 95 -11.70 24.02 7.63
CA LEU A 95 -12.27 24.56 8.88
C LEU A 95 -11.21 25.39 9.62
N TYR A 96 -9.99 24.85 9.74
CA TYR A 96 -8.86 25.51 10.41
C TYR A 96 -8.27 26.66 9.60
N GLU A 97 -8.37 26.67 8.27
CA GLU A 97 -7.98 27.80 7.42
C GLU A 97 -8.68 29.11 7.86
N ARG A 98 -9.93 29.02 8.31
CA ARG A 98 -10.70 30.17 8.80
C ARG A 98 -10.49 30.45 10.29
N GLU A 99 -10.27 29.43 11.11
CA GLU A 99 -10.23 29.57 12.58
C GLU A 99 -8.82 29.84 13.12
N ASN A 100 -7.78 29.14 12.62
CA ASN A 100 -6.40 29.26 13.11
C ASN A 100 -5.38 29.00 11.99
N PRO A 101 -4.68 30.03 11.48
CA PRO A 101 -3.73 29.88 10.37
C PRO A 101 -2.47 29.07 10.73
N ASP A 102 -2.08 29.02 12.01
CA ASP A 102 -0.90 28.27 12.45
C ASP A 102 -1.16 26.76 12.46
N THR A 103 -2.30 26.33 12.99
CA THR A 103 -2.73 24.92 12.95
C THR A 103 -2.90 24.44 11.51
N TYR A 104 -3.38 25.30 10.61
CA TYR A 104 -3.47 24.98 9.17
C TYR A 104 -2.09 24.62 8.59
N LYS A 105 -1.04 25.39 8.88
CA LYS A 105 0.32 25.10 8.41
C LYS A 105 0.83 23.75 8.92
N GLU A 106 0.59 23.44 10.20
CA GLU A 106 0.94 22.12 10.76
C GLU A 106 0.21 20.98 10.06
N LEU A 107 -1.08 21.13 9.80
CA LEU A 107 -1.88 20.11 9.12
C LEU A 107 -1.42 19.89 7.67
N ARG A 108 -1.04 20.95 6.96
CA ARG A 108 -0.47 20.85 5.61
C ARG A 108 0.89 20.16 5.61
N LYS A 109 1.72 20.41 6.62
CA LYS A 109 2.98 19.69 6.79
C LYS A 109 2.73 18.20 7.03
N LEU A 110 1.80 17.85 7.92
CA LEU A 110 1.43 16.45 8.19
C LEU A 110 0.91 15.71 6.94
N GLU A 111 0.15 16.40 6.10
CA GLU A 111 -0.31 15.85 4.82
C GLU A 111 0.85 15.53 3.89
N LEU A 112 1.81 16.45 3.76
CA LEU A 112 3.01 16.26 2.93
C LEU A 112 3.91 15.14 3.46
N ASP A 113 4.08 15.06 4.77
CA ASP A 113 4.84 13.99 5.44
C ASP A 113 4.19 12.62 5.16
N TYR A 114 2.85 12.54 5.25
CA TYR A 114 2.10 11.32 4.93
C TYR A 114 2.26 10.91 3.46
N GLU A 115 2.14 11.86 2.51
CA GLU A 115 2.31 11.55 1.08
C GLU A 115 3.73 11.07 0.75
N THR A 116 4.74 11.66 1.40
CA THR A 116 6.13 11.24 1.26
C THR A 116 6.34 9.81 1.78
N LYS A 117 5.86 9.50 2.99
CA LYS A 117 5.93 8.14 3.57
C LYS A 117 5.22 7.11 2.69
N ARG A 118 4.05 7.45 2.17
CA ARG A 118 3.29 6.56 1.29
C ARG A 118 4.01 6.32 -0.03
N GLY A 119 4.65 7.34 -0.61
CA GLY A 119 5.50 7.20 -1.78
C GLY A 119 6.66 6.24 -1.53
N GLN A 120 7.33 6.35 -0.39
CA GLN A 120 8.42 5.43 0.00
C GLN A 120 7.92 3.98 0.16
N LEU A 121 6.78 3.79 0.81
CA LEU A 121 6.16 2.46 0.98
C LEU A 121 5.77 1.83 -0.36
N ALA A 122 5.19 2.61 -1.27
CA ALA A 122 4.82 2.14 -2.60
C ALA A 122 6.07 1.73 -3.41
N LEU A 123 7.12 2.56 -3.41
CA LEU A 123 8.38 2.24 -4.08
C LEU A 123 9.03 0.98 -3.51
N TYR A 124 9.03 0.82 -2.19
CA TYR A 124 9.53 -0.39 -1.54
C TYR A 124 8.74 -1.63 -1.98
N PHE A 125 7.41 -1.57 -1.93
CA PHE A 125 6.54 -2.67 -2.34
C PHE A 125 6.72 -3.05 -3.81
N ASP A 126 6.80 -2.07 -4.70
CA ASP A 126 7.05 -2.29 -6.12
C ASP A 126 8.44 -2.91 -6.35
N SER A 127 9.47 -2.46 -5.64
CA SER A 127 10.82 -3.04 -5.75
C SER A 127 10.87 -4.51 -5.30
N VAL A 128 10.17 -4.85 -4.22
CA VAL A 128 10.06 -6.23 -3.71
C VAL A 128 9.28 -7.10 -4.70
N LYS A 129 8.18 -6.59 -5.26
CA LYS A 129 7.43 -7.30 -6.29
C LYS A 129 8.22 -7.51 -7.58
N VAL A 130 8.93 -6.49 -8.05
CA VAL A 130 9.78 -6.60 -9.24
C VAL A 130 10.90 -7.61 -8.99
N CYS A 131 11.56 -7.58 -7.83
CA CYS A 131 12.59 -8.56 -7.48
C CYS A 131 12.04 -9.99 -7.44
N LEU A 132 10.91 -10.20 -6.77
CA LEU A 132 10.23 -11.50 -6.70
C LEU A 132 9.79 -11.98 -8.09
N PHE A 133 9.26 -11.08 -8.91
CA PHE A 133 8.85 -11.37 -10.28
C PHE A 133 10.04 -11.75 -11.15
N VAL A 134 11.14 -10.98 -11.10
CA VAL A 134 12.39 -11.31 -11.80
C VAL A 134 12.90 -12.68 -11.35
N TRP A 135 12.96 -12.95 -10.04
CA TRP A 135 13.34 -14.27 -9.52
C TRP A 135 12.45 -15.41 -10.03
N MET A 136 11.14 -15.19 -10.19
CA MET A 136 10.23 -16.20 -10.72
C MET A 136 10.27 -16.33 -12.25
N THR A 137 10.67 -15.28 -12.97
CA THR A 137 10.64 -15.22 -14.44
C THR A 137 12.01 -15.37 -15.10
N GLN A 138 13.09 -15.54 -14.32
CA GLN A 138 14.36 -16.02 -14.83
C GLN A 138 14.24 -17.54 -15.08
N PRO A 139 14.07 -18.00 -16.33
CA PRO A 139 14.51 -19.35 -16.64
C PRO A 139 16.02 -19.34 -16.38
N TRP A 140 16.48 -20.17 -15.45
CA TRP A 140 17.88 -20.59 -15.51
C TRP A 140 18.07 -21.12 -16.92
N THR A 141 18.74 -20.35 -17.80
CA THR A 141 19.08 -20.86 -19.11
C THR A 141 19.97 -22.06 -18.83
N TRP A 142 19.55 -23.22 -19.29
CA TRP A 142 20.29 -24.48 -19.11
C TRP A 142 21.75 -24.39 -19.65
N GLU A 143 22.06 -23.33 -20.39
CA GLU A 143 23.40 -22.97 -20.84
C GLU A 143 24.35 -22.57 -19.70
N GLU A 144 23.91 -21.86 -18.65
CA GLU A 144 24.81 -21.44 -17.57
C GLU A 144 25.11 -22.57 -16.56
N ILE A 145 24.17 -23.49 -16.36
CA ILE A 145 24.35 -24.67 -15.49
C ILE A 145 25.27 -25.71 -16.17
N GLY A 146 25.24 -25.81 -17.51
CA GLY A 146 26.06 -26.75 -18.26
C GLY A 146 27.56 -26.44 -18.22
N THR A 147 27.96 -25.17 -18.32
CA THR A 147 29.38 -24.78 -18.35
C THR A 147 30.05 -24.95 -16.98
N VAL A 148 29.34 -24.70 -15.88
CA VAL A 148 29.87 -24.90 -14.51
C VAL A 148 30.04 -26.40 -14.20
N ALA A 149 29.15 -27.27 -14.70
CA ALA A 149 29.27 -28.71 -14.50
C ALA A 149 30.48 -29.34 -15.22
N VAL A 150 30.82 -28.85 -16.42
CA VAL A 150 31.94 -29.36 -17.23
C VAL A 150 33.30 -28.98 -16.63
N THR A 151 33.45 -27.75 -16.11
CA THR A 151 34.72 -27.32 -15.51
C THR A 151 35.03 -28.04 -14.19
N VAL A 152 34.00 -28.39 -13.40
CA VAL A 152 34.19 -29.14 -12.14
C VAL A 152 34.60 -30.60 -12.41
N THR A 153 34.10 -31.23 -13.46
CA THR A 153 34.51 -32.60 -13.84
C THR A 153 35.90 -32.64 -14.47
N GLU A 154 36.28 -31.65 -15.29
CA GLU A 154 37.62 -31.54 -15.85
C GLU A 154 38.69 -31.32 -14.77
N ILE A 155 38.43 -30.43 -13.80
CA ILE A 155 39.35 -30.20 -12.68
C ILE A 155 39.45 -31.46 -11.79
N GLY A 156 38.33 -32.17 -11.57
CA GLY A 156 38.33 -33.45 -10.85
C GLY A 156 39.10 -34.58 -11.56
N MET A 157 39.03 -34.65 -12.89
CA MET A 157 39.79 -35.63 -13.68
C MET A 157 41.30 -35.34 -13.70
N ILE A 158 41.69 -34.07 -13.71
CA ILE A 158 43.11 -33.67 -13.63
C ILE A 158 43.70 -33.99 -12.25
N TRP A 159 42.93 -33.83 -11.17
CA TRP A 159 43.39 -34.17 -9.81
C TRP A 159 43.54 -35.67 -9.58
N THR A 160 42.62 -36.48 -10.11
CA THR A 160 42.67 -37.96 -9.97
C THR A 160 43.79 -38.59 -10.79
N THR A 161 44.07 -38.07 -11.98
CA THR A 161 45.18 -38.56 -12.82
C THR A 161 46.55 -38.17 -12.26
N THR A 162 46.68 -36.96 -11.70
CA THR A 162 47.95 -36.48 -11.10
C THR A 162 48.28 -37.21 -9.79
N THR A 163 47.28 -37.52 -8.96
CA THR A 163 47.49 -38.33 -7.74
C THR A 163 47.78 -39.80 -8.04
N ALA A 164 47.23 -40.35 -9.12
CA ALA A 164 47.50 -41.72 -9.55
C ALA A 164 48.93 -41.90 -10.11
N THR A 165 49.48 -40.92 -10.83
CA THR A 165 50.87 -40.95 -11.29
C THR A 165 51.87 -40.76 -10.14
N LEU A 166 51.59 -39.88 -9.18
CA LEU A 166 52.43 -39.71 -7.99
C LEU A 166 52.47 -40.98 -7.11
N ARG A 167 51.35 -41.70 -6.96
CA ARG A 167 51.32 -42.99 -6.22
C ARG A 167 52.12 -44.10 -6.92
N ARG A 168 52.15 -44.12 -8.25
CA ARG A 168 52.90 -45.14 -9.00
C ARG A 168 54.41 -44.92 -8.94
N THR A 169 54.87 -43.68 -8.85
CA THR A 169 56.32 -43.38 -8.73
C THR A 169 56.85 -43.69 -7.32
N VAL A 170 56.07 -43.41 -6.26
CA VAL A 170 56.46 -43.71 -4.86
C VAL A 170 56.52 -45.22 -4.58
N LYS A 171 55.56 -46.02 -5.06
CA LYS A 171 55.62 -47.50 -4.93
C LYS A 171 56.81 -48.11 -5.66
N LYS A 172 57.21 -47.53 -6.81
CA LYS A 172 58.35 -48.00 -7.60
C LYS A 172 59.69 -47.66 -6.95
N SER A 173 59.77 -46.56 -6.18
CA SER A 173 60.94 -46.26 -5.35
C SER A 173 61.01 -47.18 -4.12
N GLU A 174 59.90 -47.46 -3.43
CA GLU A 174 59.90 -48.34 -2.24
C GLU A 174 60.31 -49.79 -2.56
N MET A 175 59.86 -50.34 -3.70
CA MET A 175 60.29 -51.67 -4.15
C MET A 175 61.78 -51.76 -4.51
N LYS A 176 62.42 -50.64 -4.89
CA LYS A 176 63.86 -50.61 -5.17
C LYS A 176 64.73 -50.60 -3.91
N TRP A 177 64.23 -50.05 -2.80
CA TRP A 177 64.97 -50.00 -1.53
C TRP A 177 64.80 -51.28 -0.68
N GLY A 178 63.69 -52.02 -0.82
CA GLY A 178 63.46 -53.29 -0.11
C GLY A 178 64.27 -54.49 -0.60
N ALA A 179 64.96 -54.37 -1.75
CA ALA A 179 65.81 -55.44 -2.31
C ALA A 179 67.30 -55.33 -1.91
N VAL A 180 67.69 -54.29 -1.17
CA VAL A 180 69.10 -53.99 -0.81
C VAL A 180 69.43 -54.38 0.65
N THR A 181 68.49 -54.97 1.40
CA THR A 181 68.67 -55.31 2.84
C THR A 181 68.28 -56.75 3.18
N ARG A 182 68.67 -57.71 2.34
CA ARG A 182 68.80 -59.13 2.72
C ARG A 182 70.11 -59.68 2.19
N GLU A 183 71.17 -59.45 2.97
CA GLU A 183 72.36 -60.30 3.06
C GLU A 183 72.50 -60.75 4.51
#